data_AF-A0A6L9FJ95-F1
#
_entry.id   AF-A0A6L9FJ95-F1
#
_cell.length_a   1.000
_cell.length_b   1.000
_cell.length_c   1.000
_cell.angle_alpha   90.00
_cell.angle_beta   90.00
_cell.angle_gamma   90.00
#
_symmetry.space_group_name_H-M   'P 1'
#
loop_
_entity.id
_entity.type
_entity.pdbx_description
1 polymer ?
#
loop_
_entity_poly.entity_id
_entity_poly.type
_entity_poly.pdbx_seq_one_letter_code
_entity_poly.pdbx_strand_id
1 'polypeptide(L)' 'MDKISALINTSVDDAKASLLYTLNRDPQEAKDTAEHVLAAIPSLKGNMTRVAMLRTIIRKANKQLLATSK' A
#
# COMPACT_ATOMS: atom_id res chain seq x y z
N MET A 1 0.35 4.76 17.61
CA MET A 1 1.12 3.89 16.70
C MET A 1 0.94 4.42 15.30
N ASP A 2 2.03 4.75 14.61
CA ASP A 2 1.98 5.25 13.23
C ASP A 2 1.56 4.12 12.27
N LYS A 3 0.53 4.36 11.45
CA LYS A 3 -0.04 3.40 10.48
C LYS A 3 1.03 2.85 9.54
N ILE A 4 1.99 3.69 9.17
CA ILE A 4 3.11 3.32 8.31
C ILE A 4 4.01 2.30 9.03
N SER A 5 4.39 2.61 10.27
CA SER A 5 5.20 1.73 11.11
C SER A 5 4.52 0.37 11.34
N ALA A 6 3.20 0.31 11.49
CA ALA A 6 2.47 -0.95 11.62
C ALA A 6 2.55 -1.81 10.34
N LEU A 7 2.40 -1.18 9.16
CA LEU A 7 2.46 -1.87 7.86
C LEU A 7 3.87 -2.37 7.50
N ILE A 8 4.91 -1.70 7.99
CA ILE A 8 6.30 -2.14 7.82
C ILE A 8 6.60 -3.37 8.68
N ASN A 9 6.15 -3.36 9.93
CA ASN A 9 6.53 -4.37 10.94
C ASN A 9 5.61 -5.60 10.98
N THR A 10 4.47 -5.57 10.29
CA THR A 10 3.58 -6.73 10.18
C THR A 10 3.94 -7.64 9.00
N SER A 11 3.28 -8.81 8.92
CA SER A 11 3.44 -9.73 7.80
C SER A 11 3.02 -9.07 6.47
N VAL A 12 3.57 -9.54 5.35
CA VAL A 12 3.20 -9.00 4.03
C VAL A 12 1.72 -9.25 3.73
N ASP A 13 1.18 -10.38 4.19
CA ASP A 13 -0.22 -10.75 3.95
C ASP A 13 -1.18 -9.88 4.78
N ASP A 14 -0.87 -9.58 6.04
CA ASP A 14 -1.69 -8.69 6.88
C ASP A 14 -1.65 -7.25 6.37
N ALA A 15 -0.47 -6.77 5.95
CA ALA A 15 -0.32 -5.46 5.33
C ALA A 15 -1.15 -5.37 4.04
N LYS A 16 -1.12 -6.43 3.22
CA LYS A 16 -1.91 -6.52 1.99
C LYS A 16 -3.41 -6.54 2.28
N ALA A 17 -3.87 -7.32 3.25
CA ALA A 17 -5.29 -7.38 3.62
C ALA A 17 -5.79 -5.99 4.07
N SER A 18 -5.01 -5.31 4.91
CA SER A 18 -5.30 -3.97 5.42
C SER A 18 -5.37 -2.93 4.29
N LEU A 19 -4.41 -2.97 3.36
CA LEU A 19 -4.37 -2.06 2.22
C LEU A 19 -5.46 -2.37 1.19
N LEU A 20 -5.85 -3.63 1.00
CA LEU A 20 -6.96 -3.99 0.13
C LEU A 20 -8.32 -3.55 0.71
N TYR A 21 -8.50 -3.70 2.02
CA TYR A 21 -9.67 -3.16 2.72
C TYR A 21 -9.75 -1.64 2.54
N THR A 22 -8.65 -0.93 2.77
CA THR A 22 -8.56 0.52 2.56
C THR A 22 -8.86 0.87 1.11
N LEU A 23 -8.26 0.17 0.15
CA LEU A 23 -8.43 0.39 -1.30
C LEU A 23 -9.90 0.32 -1.72
N ASN A 24 -10.67 -0.63 -1.21
CA ASN A 24 -12.08 -0.78 -1.56
C ASN A 24 -12.97 0.32 -0.98
N ARG A 25 -12.53 0.98 0.10
CA ARG A 25 -13.29 2.04 0.78
C ARG A 25 -12.87 3.43 0.30
N ASP A 26 -11.57 3.65 0.25
CA ASP A 26 -10.93 4.90 -0.15
C ASP A 26 -9.66 4.58 -0.96
N PRO A 27 -9.75 4.61 -2.31
CA PRO A 27 -8.61 4.34 -3.17
C PRO A 27 -7.48 5.37 -3.01
N GLN A 28 -7.80 6.63 -2.69
CA GLN A 28 -6.80 7.68 -2.50
C GLN A 28 -6.02 7.45 -1.21
N GLU A 29 -6.70 7.16 -0.09
CA GLU A 29 -6.05 6.82 1.18
C GLU A 29 -5.13 5.60 1.04
N ALA A 30 -5.57 4.58 0.30
CA ALA A 30 -4.78 3.37 0.07
C ALA A 30 -3.51 3.65 -0.75
N LYS A 31 -3.60 4.52 -1.75
CA LYS A 31 -2.46 4.98 -2.54
C LYS A 31 -1.47 5.72 -1.66
N ASP A 32 -1.91 6.78 -0.98
CA ASP A 32 -1.04 7.64 -0.18
C ASP A 32 -0.34 6.85 0.94
N THR A 33 -1.10 5.95 1.59
CA THR A 33 -0.54 5.04 2.59
C THR A 33 0.54 4.14 1.97
N ALA A 34 0.28 3.52 0.83
CA ALA A 34 1.23 2.63 0.19
C ALA A 34 2.49 3.34 -0.32
N GLU A 35 2.37 4.57 -0.81
CA GLU A 35 3.50 5.43 -1.22
C GLU A 35 4.37 5.81 -0.02
N HIS A 36 3.76 6.21 1.10
CA HIS A 36 4.50 6.50 2.33
C HIS A 36 5.21 5.27 2.90
N VAL A 37 4.58 4.08 2.89
CA VAL A 37 5.26 2.83 3.31
C VAL A 37 6.42 2.53 2.37
N LEU A 38 6.26 2.72 1.07
CA LEU A 38 7.33 2.45 0.10
C LEU A 38 8.53 3.39 0.31
N ALA A 39 8.29 4.65 0.66
CA ALA A 39 9.33 5.62 0.98
C ALA A 39 10.02 5.33 2.34
N ALA A 40 9.30 4.76 3.30
CA ALA A 40 9.79 4.48 4.65
C ALA A 40 10.42 3.08 4.82
N ILE A 41 10.22 2.16 3.88
CA ILE A 41 10.81 0.81 3.96
C ILE A 41 12.34 0.90 3.92
N PRO A 42 13.04 0.30 4.90
CA PRO A 42 14.49 0.19 4.85
C PRO A 42 14.90 -0.74 3.70
N SER A 43 16.01 -0.43 3.01
CA SER A 43 16.71 -1.23 1.99
C SER A 43 15.85 -2.24 1.20
N LEU A 44 15.80 -2.09 -0.12
CA LEU A 44 15.10 -3.03 -1.02
C LEU A 44 15.53 -4.50 -0.82
N LYS A 45 16.76 -4.73 -0.34
CA LYS A 45 17.30 -6.06 -0.07
C LYS A 45 16.59 -6.68 1.15
N GLY A 46 15.73 -7.67 0.90
CA GLY A 46 14.92 -8.37 1.92
C GLY A 46 13.44 -7.96 1.95
N ASN A 47 13.07 -6.85 1.30
CA ASN A 47 11.69 -6.34 1.26
C ASN A 47 11.03 -6.45 -0.12
N MET A 48 11.63 -7.18 -1.06
CA MET A 48 11.16 -7.26 -2.46
C MET A 48 9.69 -7.66 -2.59
N THR A 49 9.22 -8.63 -1.80
CA THR A 49 7.81 -9.05 -1.79
C THR A 49 6.89 -7.92 -1.33
N ARG A 50 7.27 -7.20 -0.27
CA ARG A 50 6.51 -6.06 0.25
C ARG A 50 6.48 -4.91 -0.74
N VAL A 51 7.61 -4.60 -1.37
CA VAL A 51 7.72 -3.59 -2.44
C VAL A 51 6.81 -3.94 -3.62
N ALA A 52 6.83 -5.19 -4.08
CA ALA A 52 5.95 -5.64 -5.18
C ALA A 52 4.47 -5.54 -4.81
N MET A 53 4.11 -5.87 -3.57
CA MET A 53 2.75 -5.73 -3.04
C MET A 53 2.31 -4.26 -3.01
N LEU A 54 3.12 -3.36 -2.45
CA LEU A 54 2.81 -1.92 -2.38
C LEU A 54 2.62 -1.31 -3.76
N ARG A 55 3.51 -1.61 -4.71
CA ARG A 55 3.37 -1.19 -6.12
C ARG A 55 2.08 -1.70 -6.75
N THR A 56 1.66 -2.91 -6.40
CA THR A 56 0.39 -3.48 -6.87
C THR A 56 -0.81 -2.72 -6.31
N ILE A 57 -0.79 -2.34 -5.02
CA ILE A 57 -1.84 -1.52 -4.40
C ILE A 57 -1.92 -0.15 -5.07
N ILE A 58 -0.79 0.55 -5.23
CA ILE A 58 -0.72 1.87 -5.89
C ILE A 58 -1.31 1.80 -7.31
N ARG A 59 -0.92 0.78 -8.09
CA ARG A 59 -1.46 0.58 -9.44
C ARG A 59 -2.98 0.35 -9.44
N LYS A 60 -3.51 -0.44 -8.50
CA LYS A 60 -4.95 -0.69 -8.39
C LYS A 60 -5.72 0.56 -7.98
N ALA A 61 -5.20 1.33 -7.03
CA ALA A 61 -5.77 2.60 -6.60
C ALA A 61 -5.87 3.60 -7.76
N ASN A 62 -4.76 3.83 -8.47
CA ASN A 62 -4.75 4.70 -9.65
C ASN A 62 -5.78 4.27 -10.70
N LYS A 63 -5.93 2.96 -10.94
CA LYS A 63 -6.94 2.45 -11.88
C LYS A 63 -8.37 2.79 -11.44
N GLN A 64 -8.68 2.66 -10.15
CA GLN A 64 -10.02 2.99 -9.63
C GLN A 64 -10.29 4.49 -9.69
N LEU A 65 -9.33 5.31 -9.25
CA LEU A 65 -9.45 6.78 -9.29
C LEU A 65 -9.69 7.31 -10.70
N LEU A 66 -8.97 6.78 -11.69
CA LEU A 66 -9.17 7.13 -13.10
C LEU A 66 -10.55 6.70 -13.63
N ALA A 67 -11.11 5.61 -13.11
CA ALA A 67 -12.44 5.15 -13.52
C ALA A 67 -13.56 6.00 -12.92
N THR A 68 -13.35 6.56 -11.72
CA THR A 68 -14.33 7.44 -11.04
C THR A 68 -14.28 8.90 -11.48
N SER A 69 -13.24 9.33 -12.20
CA SER A 69 -13.12 10.70 -12.76
C SER A 69 -13.84 10.90 -14.10
N LYS A 70 -14.70 9.97 -14.53
CA LYS A 70 -15.51 10.06 -15.76
C LYS A 70 -16.98 10.17 -15.41
#